data_AF-A0AAW6MCZ4-F1
#
_entry.id   AF-A0AAW6MCZ4-F1
#
_cell.length_a   1.000
_cell.length_b   1.000
_cell.length_c   1.000
_cell.angle_alpha   90.00
_cell.angle_beta   90.00
_cell.angle_gamma   90.00
#
_symmetry.space_group_name_H-M   'P 1'
#
loop_
_entity.id
_entity.type
_entity.pdbx_description
1 polymer ?
#
loop_
_entity_poly.entity_id
_entity_poly.type
_entity_poly.pdbx_seq_one_letter_code
_entity_poly.pdbx_strand_id
1 'polypeptide(L)'
;KDLQAIKERFERLEGKKKLIITTENEATRLQHHPALAETLKPYLYILPIEIEFLQNQQHIFNQNIIGYVRAHSRNSSLPER
;
A
#
# COMPACT_ATOMS: atom_id res chain seq x y z
N LYS A 1 15.23 -10.01 -2.25
CA LYS A 1 15.13 -11.42 -2.74
C LYS A 1 13.79 -11.64 -3.44
N ASP A 2 12.66 -11.30 -2.83
CA ASP A 2 11.34 -11.58 -3.41
C ASP A 2 11.04 -10.80 -4.70
N LEU A 3 11.39 -9.51 -4.77
CA LEU A 3 11.22 -8.71 -6.00
C LEU A 3 12.03 -9.24 -7.19
N GLN A 4 13.22 -9.79 -6.91
CA GLN A 4 14.04 -10.43 -7.93
C GLN A 4 13.40 -11.73 -8.43
N ALA A 5 12.83 -12.54 -7.52
CA ALA A 5 12.08 -13.73 -7.91
C ALA A 5 10.80 -13.38 -8.70
N ILE A 6 10.11 -12.29 -8.35
CA ILE A 6 8.95 -11.76 -9.09
C ILE A 6 9.38 -11.36 -10.51
N LYS A 7 10.49 -10.62 -10.64
CA LYS A 7 11.05 -10.24 -11.95
C LYS A 7 11.34 -11.45 -12.82
N GLU A 8 12.11 -12.42 -12.31
CA GLU A 8 12.48 -13.62 -13.05
C GLU A 8 11.26 -14.46 -13.43
N ARG A 9 10.24 -14.52 -12.58
CA ARG A 9 8.99 -15.22 -12.90
C ARG A 9 8.19 -14.46 -13.95
N PHE A 10 8.14 -13.13 -13.88
CA PHE A 10 7.45 -12.29 -14.84
C PHE A 10 8.08 -12.37 -16.25
N GLU A 11 9.40 -12.37 -16.32
CA GLU A 11 10.14 -12.53 -17.58
C GLU A 11 9.88 -13.90 -18.22
N ARG A 12 9.82 -14.97 -17.42
CA ARG A 12 9.52 -16.35 -17.87
C ARG A 12 8.08 -16.61 -18.30
N LEU A 13 7.12 -15.74 -17.97
CA LEU A 13 5.74 -15.92 -18.45
C LEU A 13 5.71 -15.91 -19.99
N GLU A 14 4.83 -16.69 -20.59
CA GLU A 14 4.61 -16.66 -22.04
C GLU A 14 3.48 -15.69 -22.38
N GLY A 15 3.50 -15.15 -23.60
CA GLY A 15 2.45 -14.24 -24.09
C GLY A 15 2.82 -12.75 -24.03
N LYS A 16 2.20 -11.98 -24.93
CA LYS A 16 2.47 -10.54 -25.13
C LYS A 16 1.78 -9.63 -24.11
N LYS A 17 0.76 -10.13 -23.40
CA LYS A 17 -0.03 -9.36 -22.43
C LYS A 17 0.20 -9.92 -21.03
N LYS A 18 1.19 -9.38 -20.34
CA LYS A 18 1.51 -9.73 -18.95
C LYS A 18 1.17 -8.56 -18.04
N LEU A 19 0.65 -8.84 -16.86
CA LEU A 19 0.26 -7.84 -15.87
C LEU A 19 0.64 -8.32 -14.48
N ILE A 20 1.12 -7.41 -13.64
CA ILE A 20 1.31 -7.60 -12.22
C ILE A 20 0.21 -6.81 -11.52
N ILE A 21 -0.69 -7.50 -10.84
CA ILE A 21 -1.81 -6.86 -10.14
C ILE A 21 -1.47 -6.79 -8.64
N THR A 22 -1.70 -5.64 -8.04
CA THR A 22 -1.54 -5.42 -6.60
C THR A 22 -2.60 -4.46 -6.08
N THR A 23 -2.74 -4.30 -4.77
CA THR A 23 -3.63 -3.30 -4.16
C THR A 23 -2.88 -2.02 -3.84
N GLU A 24 -3.57 -0.89 -3.69
CA GLU A 24 -2.96 0.40 -3.35
C GLU A 24 -2.11 0.35 -2.07
N ASN A 25 -2.57 -0.38 -1.06
CA ASN A 25 -1.84 -0.57 0.19
C ASN A 25 -0.44 -1.16 -0.05
N GLU A 26 -0.36 -2.24 -0.82
CA GLU A 26 0.92 -2.89 -1.12
C GLU A 26 1.74 -2.10 -2.15
N ALA A 27 1.07 -1.40 -3.07
CA ALA A 27 1.72 -0.54 -4.06
C ALA A 27 2.53 0.59 -3.41
N THR A 28 2.02 1.18 -2.32
CA THR A 28 2.73 2.22 -1.57
C THR A 28 4.10 1.73 -1.10
N ARG A 29 4.16 0.48 -0.61
CA ARG A 29 5.43 -0.13 -0.20
C ARG A 29 6.32 -0.47 -1.40
N LEU A 30 5.74 -0.90 -2.52
CA LEU A 30 6.47 -1.26 -3.74
C LEU A 30 7.09 -0.05 -4.45
N GLN A 31 6.36 1.06 -4.57
CA GLN A 31 6.82 2.26 -5.30
C GLN A 31 8.07 2.89 -4.70
N HIS A 32 8.21 2.84 -3.38
CA HIS A 32 9.37 3.37 -2.66
C HIS A 32 10.47 2.31 -2.42
N HIS A 33 10.27 1.08 -2.89
CA HIS A 33 11.21 0.00 -2.64
C HIS A 33 12.40 0.08 -3.61
N PRO A 34 13.65 0.26 -3.12
CA PRO A 34 14.82 0.47 -3.99
C PRO A 34 15.15 -0.73 -4.88
N ALA A 35 14.70 -1.93 -4.51
CA ALA A 35 14.87 -3.15 -5.30
C ALA A 35 13.73 -3.42 -6.32
N LEU A 36 12.77 -2.50 -6.50
CA LEU A 36 11.79 -2.64 -7.57
C LEU A 36 12.47 -2.33 -8.90
N ALA A 37 12.48 -3.30 -9.81
CA ALA A 37 13.03 -3.08 -11.13
C ALA A 37 12.16 -2.10 -11.93
N GLU A 38 12.76 -1.04 -12.46
CA GLU A 38 12.10 -0.06 -13.34
C GLU A 38 11.39 -0.72 -14.52
N THR A 39 11.93 -1.85 -15.01
CA THR A 39 11.35 -2.63 -16.11
C THR A 39 9.99 -3.24 -15.78
N LEU A 40 9.63 -3.39 -14.50
CA LEU A 40 8.34 -3.92 -14.07
C LEU A 40 7.27 -2.84 -13.91
N LYS A 41 7.65 -1.56 -13.77
CA LYS A 41 6.70 -0.45 -13.55
C LYS A 41 5.60 -0.35 -14.62
N PRO A 42 5.88 -0.50 -15.93
CA PRO A 42 4.85 -0.43 -16.96
C PRO A 42 3.81 -1.55 -16.88
N TYR A 43 4.12 -2.64 -16.17
CA TYR A 43 3.28 -3.81 -16.04
C TYR A 43 2.55 -3.88 -14.70
N LEU A 44 2.75 -2.89 -13.82
CA LEU A 44 2.12 -2.84 -12.51
C LEU A 44 0.74 -2.18 -12.61
N TYR A 45 -0.28 -2.91 -12.21
CA TYR A 45 -1.66 -2.43 -12.10
C TYR A 45 -2.08 -2.42 -10.64
N ILE A 46 -2.50 -1.25 -10.18
CA ILE A 46 -2.84 -0.99 -8.79
C ILE A 46 -4.36 -0.93 -8.67
N LEU A 47 -4.92 -1.85 -7.89
CA LEU A 47 -6.34 -1.88 -7.55
C LEU A 47 -6.59 -0.98 -6.33
N PRO A 48 -7.52 -0.01 -6.44
CA PRO A 48 -7.96 0.74 -5.28
C PRO A 48 -8.68 -0.20 -4.30
N ILE A 49 -8.49 0.05 -3.01
CA ILE A 49 -9.20 -0.67 -1.95
C ILE A 49 -9.80 0.33 -0.97
N GLU A 50 -10.96 0.00 -0.43
CA GLU A 50 -11.63 0.82 0.58
C GLU A 50 -11.64 0.09 1.93
N ILE A 51 -11.55 0.86 3.01
CA ILE A 51 -11.61 0.34 4.37
C ILE A 51 -13.02 0.58 4.90
N GLU A 52 -13.67 -0.48 5.34
CA GLU A 52 -14.96 -0.40 6.03
C GLU A 52 -14.82 -0.92 7.47
N PHE A 53 -15.27 -0.13 8.44
CA PHE A 53 -15.40 -0.59 9.82
C PHE A 53 -16.70 -1.36 9.98
N LEU A 54 -16.57 -2.66 10.24
CA LEU A 54 -17.73 -3.53 10.44
C LEU A 54 -18.58 -3.12 11.65
N GLN A 55 -19.85 -3.52 11.63
CA GLN A 55 -20.80 -3.37 12.76
C GLN A 55 -21.01 -1.91 13.21
N ASN A 56 -20.90 -0.94 12.30
CA ASN A 56 -21.02 0.49 12.59
C ASN A 56 -20.05 0.99 13.67
N GLN A 57 -18.94 0.28 13.93
CA GLN A 57 -17.97 0.63 14.99
C GLN A 57 -17.05 1.80 14.63
N GLN A 58 -17.16 2.35 13.42
CA GLN A 58 -16.38 3.51 12.98
C GLN A 58 -16.44 4.68 13.97
N HIS A 59 -17.62 4.92 14.57
CA HIS A 59 -17.79 6.00 15.53
C HIS A 59 -16.95 5.79 16.81
N ILE A 60 -16.88 4.56 17.32
CA ILE A 60 -16.09 4.19 18.50
C ILE A 60 -14.60 4.35 18.19
N PHE A 61 -14.16 3.82 17.04
CA PHE A 61 -12.78 3.98 16.59
C PHE A 61 -12.38 5.46 16.50
N ASN A 62 -13.20 6.27 15.84
CA ASN A 62 -12.95 7.70 15.69
C ASN A 62 -12.87 8.42 17.05
N GLN A 63 -13.78 8.10 17.98
CA GLN A 63 -13.74 8.67 19.33
C GLN A 63 -12.47 8.30 20.08
N ASN A 64 -12.00 7.06 19.97
CA ASN A 64 -10.76 6.61 20.60
C ASN A 64 -9.54 7.38 20.06
N ILE A 65 -9.45 7.54 18.73
CA ILE A 65 -8.36 8.29 18.10
C ILE A 65 -8.40 9.77 18.48
N ILE A 66 -9.57 10.42 18.38
CA ILE A 66 -9.72 11.85 18.71
C ILE A 66 -9.42 12.09 20.19
N GLY A 67 -9.91 11.22 21.08
CA GLY A 67 -9.67 11.30 22.51
C GLY A 67 -8.18 11.20 22.84
N TYR A 68 -7.48 10.24 22.22
CA TYR A 68 -6.04 10.07 22.38
C TYR A 68 -5.26 11.33 21.95
N VAL A 69 -5.51 11.84 20.74
CA VAL A 69 -4.78 13.00 20.20
C VAL A 69 -5.00 14.25 21.06
N ARG A 70 -6.22 14.44 21.59
CA ARG A 70 -6.53 15.55 22.51
C ARG A 70 -5.83 15.41 23.87
N ALA A 71 -5.72 14.20 24.40
CA ALA A 71 -5.05 13.94 25.67
C ALA A 71 -3.52 14.03 25.56
N HIS A 72 -2.97 13.82 24.38
CA HIS A 72 -1.53 13.78 24.12
C HIS A 72 -1.10 14.84 23.09
N SER A 73 -1.07 16.10 23.50
CA SER A 73 -0.76 17.27 22.65
C SER A 73 0.60 17.21 21.91
N ARG A 74 1.56 16.42 22.40
CA ARG A 74 2.81 16.16 21.66
C ARG A 74 2.58 15.41 20.34
N ASN A 75 1.50 14.64 20.25
CA ASN A 75 1.13 13.81 19.12
C ASN A 75 0.05 14.48 18.23
N SER A 76 -0.28 15.75 18.48
CA SER A 76 -1.33 16.46 17.73
C SER A 76 -0.84 17.14 16.46
N SER A 77 0.44 17.04 16.12
CA SER A 77 1.03 17.57 14.90
C SER A 77 1.72 16.46 14.12
N LEU A 78 1.53 16.44 12.80
CA LEU A 78 2.32 15.60 11.91
C LEU A 78 3.60 16.33 11.53
N PRO A 79 4.75 15.64 11.41
CA PRO A 79 5.95 16.23 10.84
C PRO A 79 5.70 16.67 9.39
N GLU A 80 6.25 17.82 9.02
CA GLU A 80 6.24 18.29 7.63
C GLU A 80 7.00 17.27 6.75
N ARG A 81 6.46 17.04 5.55
CA ARG A 81 7.02 16.09 4.56
C ARG A 81 8.07 16.77 3.67
#